data_AF-A0A2T4TS84-F1
#
_entry.id   AF-A0A2T4TS84-F1
#
_cell.length_a   1.000
_cell.length_b   1.000
_cell.length_c   1.000
_cell.angle_alpha   90.00
_cell.angle_beta   90.00
_cell.angle_gamma   90.00
#
_symmetry.space_group_name_H-M   'P 1'
#
loop_
_entity.id
_entity.type
_entity.pdbx_description
1 polymer ?
#
loop_
_entity_poly.entity_id
_entity_poly.type
_entity_poly.pdbx_seq_one_letter_code
_entity_poly.pdbx_strand_id
1 'polypeptide(L)'
;MKEYEEIRKLLTPRRDIKASAELRKRVHRAMESRRRSSVRMRWVWGGIGMTAVAIAFLLLLPVTGISAKELLCAAIKAIREVENIQMTAEIRTRATENFSYIDVGDDFVSHRISRSHVDSIVRWRVDKGGRVAMGDDSDIYMWVVPLKIGWHSGPADRDKMLGYLSTLINPEHILETELQSCLNDSKARYTVEKSGKEIHLTVYAEPQGNFRNPYRLNTTIEESRNIRRYAIDAATMRLKSASVSIVKEGKEIEVLKITDILYAASGYSVGTLPKDVHFVEVTSGKVPGLTGASAMEAASVILSAFKDWNSRILDRVIAPSISKAAYRQRFMAAELVSVGQPFHSGKAASTYVPYTLRLRDGSLIHHNLALRKNDGGGWVVDGGL
;
A
#
# COMPACT_ATOMS: atom_id res chain seq x y z
N MET A 1 43.93 43.81 -16.76
CA MET A 1 43.53 42.77 -17.74
C MET A 1 44.51 41.59 -17.87
N LYS A 2 45.81 41.70 -17.52
CA LYS A 2 46.76 40.57 -17.60
C LYS A 2 46.59 39.48 -16.53
N GLU A 3 46.17 39.83 -15.30
CA GLU A 3 45.92 38.85 -14.22
C GLU A 3 44.80 37.85 -14.54
N TYR A 4 43.83 38.25 -15.35
CA TYR A 4 42.68 37.41 -15.70
C TYR A 4 43.06 36.27 -16.66
N GLU A 5 44.11 36.47 -17.48
CA GLU A 5 44.64 35.47 -18.41
C GLU A 5 45.41 34.36 -17.68
N GLU A 6 46.19 34.70 -16.65
CA GLU A 6 46.95 33.71 -15.87
C GLU A 6 46.05 32.80 -15.04
N ILE A 7 45.01 33.36 -14.42
CA ILE A 7 44.01 32.59 -13.68
C ILE A 7 43.27 31.64 -14.65
N ARG A 8 42.93 32.11 -15.85
CA ARG A 8 42.26 31.27 -16.85
C ARG A 8 43.16 30.12 -17.31
N LYS A 9 44.47 30.33 -17.44
CA LYS A 9 45.45 29.31 -17.81
C LYS A 9 45.68 28.27 -16.70
N LEU A 10 45.60 28.66 -15.43
CA LEU A 10 45.66 27.76 -14.27
C LEU A 10 44.41 26.89 -14.13
N LEU A 11 43.24 27.43 -14.47
CA LEU A 11 41.95 26.73 -14.36
C LEU A 11 41.60 25.88 -15.60
N THR A 12 42.41 25.94 -16.66
CA THR A 12 42.19 25.12 -17.85
C THR A 12 42.76 23.71 -17.63
N PRO A 13 41.92 22.66 -17.60
CA PRO A 13 42.38 21.29 -17.34
C PRO A 13 43.40 20.83 -18.40
N ARG A 14 44.59 20.41 -17.97
CA ARG A 14 45.69 20.00 -18.86
C ARG A 14 45.54 18.60 -19.47
N ARG A 15 44.43 17.91 -19.19
CA ARG A 15 44.11 16.59 -19.74
C ARG A 15 42.69 16.59 -20.26
N ASP A 16 42.53 16.06 -21.46
CA ASP A 16 41.23 15.89 -22.10
C ASP A 16 40.50 14.72 -21.41
N ILE A 17 39.65 15.03 -20.43
CA ILE A 17 38.90 14.04 -19.66
C ILE A 17 37.81 13.47 -20.57
N LYS A 18 38.15 12.40 -21.30
CA LYS A 18 37.15 11.62 -22.04
C LYS A 18 36.40 10.73 -21.06
N ALA A 19 35.15 11.09 -20.80
CA ALA A 19 34.23 10.28 -19.99
C ALA A 19 34.19 8.84 -20.52
N SER A 20 34.26 7.87 -19.60
CA SER A 20 34.12 6.44 -19.94
C SER A 20 32.79 6.18 -20.62
N ALA A 21 32.72 5.15 -21.47
CA ALA A 21 31.49 4.77 -22.16
C ALA A 21 30.33 4.50 -21.18
N GLU A 22 30.66 3.97 -19.99
CA GLU A 22 29.73 3.71 -18.88
C GLU A 22 29.17 5.02 -18.29
N LEU A 23 30.03 6.02 -18.06
CA LEU A 23 29.61 7.32 -17.56
C LEU A 23 28.78 8.08 -18.60
N ARG A 24 29.12 7.99 -19.89
CA ARG A 24 28.28 8.53 -20.97
C ARG A 24 26.90 7.88 -21.00
N LYS A 25 26.80 6.55 -20.86
CA LYS A 25 25.50 5.85 -20.78
C LYS A 25 24.68 6.27 -19.56
N ARG A 26 25.31 6.48 -18.40
CA ARG A 26 24.62 6.95 -17.18
C ARG A 26 24.17 8.41 -17.29
N VAL A 27 24.99 9.27 -17.88
CA VAL A 27 24.64 10.68 -18.13
C VAL A 27 23.55 10.78 -19.19
N HIS A 28 23.56 9.96 -20.25
CA HIS A 28 22.48 9.93 -21.23
C HIS A 28 21.14 9.50 -20.61
N ARG A 29 21.14 8.44 -19.79
CA ARG A 29 19.95 8.01 -19.03
C ARG A 29 19.46 9.07 -18.03
N ALA A 30 20.37 9.80 -17.39
CA ALA A 30 20.04 10.88 -16.46
C ALA A 30 19.60 12.18 -17.17
N MET A 31 19.93 12.36 -18.45
CA MET A 31 19.49 13.49 -19.26
C MET A 31 18.15 13.23 -19.96
N GLU A 32 17.84 11.98 -20.32
CA GLU A 32 16.50 11.58 -20.78
C GLU A 32 15.44 11.74 -19.69
N SER A 33 15.79 11.58 -18.41
CA SER A 33 14.86 11.82 -17.29
C SER A 33 14.59 13.29 -16.97
N ARG A 34 15.21 14.25 -17.68
CA ARG A 34 15.15 15.68 -17.33
C ARG A 34 14.72 16.63 -18.46
N ARG A 35 14.25 16.15 -19.62
CA ARG A 35 13.83 17.02 -20.74
C ARG A 35 12.48 16.65 -21.32
N ARG A 36 11.58 17.66 -21.29
CA ARG A 36 10.27 17.81 -21.97
C ARG A 36 9.08 17.34 -21.14
N SER A 37 8.43 18.17 -20.32
CA SER A 37 7.76 19.46 -20.61
C SER A 37 6.75 19.41 -21.75
N SER A 38 5.47 19.48 -21.33
CA SER A 38 4.37 20.25 -21.92
C SER A 38 4.13 20.13 -23.44
N VAL A 39 2.98 19.59 -23.84
CA VAL A 39 2.18 20.19 -24.91
C VAL A 39 0.69 20.02 -24.61
N ARG A 40 -0.01 21.15 -24.54
CA ARG A 40 -1.48 21.28 -24.59
C ARG A 40 -1.98 20.86 -25.97
N MET A 41 -3.09 20.14 -26.05
CA MET A 41 -4.00 20.29 -27.19
C MET A 41 -5.45 20.12 -26.73
N ARG A 42 -6.18 21.24 -26.83
CA ARG A 42 -7.63 21.40 -26.73
C ARG A 42 -8.27 20.98 -28.07
N TRP A 43 -9.61 20.98 -28.08
CA TRP A 43 -10.59 20.85 -29.17
C TRP A 43 -11.23 19.45 -29.22
N VAL A 44 -12.41 19.21 -28.61
CA VAL A 44 -13.79 19.76 -28.73
C VAL A 44 -14.51 19.23 -29.98
N TRP A 45 -15.81 18.97 -29.78
CA TRP A 45 -16.91 18.63 -30.69
C TRP A 45 -17.11 17.13 -30.87
N GLY A 46 -18.29 16.54 -30.66
CA GLY A 46 -19.65 17.00 -30.39
C GLY A 46 -20.53 15.74 -30.48
N GLY A 47 -21.47 15.50 -29.57
CA GLY A 47 -22.90 15.71 -29.82
C GLY A 47 -23.42 14.78 -30.93
N ILE A 48 -24.37 13.86 -30.75
CA ILE A 48 -25.78 13.88 -30.30
C ILE A 48 -26.23 12.42 -30.60
N GLY A 49 -27.18 11.73 -30.00
CA GLY A 49 -28.22 12.01 -29.03
C GLY A 49 -29.20 10.83 -29.03
N MET A 50 -29.88 10.69 -27.90
CA MET A 50 -31.27 10.26 -27.70
C MET A 50 -31.81 8.90 -28.23
N THR A 51 -32.34 8.14 -27.24
CA THR A 51 -33.66 7.43 -27.22
C THR A 51 -33.85 6.20 -28.14
N ALA A 52 -34.59 5.14 -27.82
CA ALA A 52 -35.28 4.62 -26.64
C ALA A 52 -35.86 3.21 -26.99
N VAL A 53 -35.83 2.28 -26.02
CA VAL A 53 -36.79 1.19 -25.66
C VAL A 53 -37.22 0.12 -26.71
N ALA A 54 -37.01 -1.18 -26.39
CA ALA A 54 -38.03 -2.22 -26.16
C ALA A 54 -37.50 -3.67 -26.29
N ILE A 55 -38.11 -4.58 -25.53
CA ILE A 55 -37.74 -5.97 -25.20
C ILE A 55 -38.07 -6.99 -26.31
N ALA A 56 -37.20 -8.00 -26.54
CA ALA A 56 -37.59 -9.37 -26.93
C ALA A 56 -36.45 -10.40 -26.80
N PHE A 57 -36.79 -11.57 -26.20
CA PHE A 57 -36.37 -12.96 -26.45
C PHE A 57 -34.93 -13.36 -26.87
N LEU A 58 -34.48 -14.45 -26.25
CA LEU A 58 -33.25 -15.23 -26.51
C LEU A 58 -32.86 -15.31 -28.00
N LEU A 59 -31.84 -14.55 -28.37
CA LEU A 59 -30.93 -14.73 -29.49
C LEU A 59 -29.59 -14.13 -29.05
N LEU A 60 -28.47 -14.63 -29.58
CA LEU A 60 -27.09 -14.21 -29.31
C LEU A 60 -26.91 -12.68 -29.36
N LEU A 61 -27.07 -12.02 -28.21
CA LEU A 61 -26.81 -10.60 -27.99
C LEU A 61 -25.76 -10.46 -26.87
N PRO A 62 -24.84 -9.48 -26.95
CA PRO A 62 -23.96 -9.16 -25.83
C PRO A 62 -24.84 -8.80 -24.63
N VAL A 63 -24.53 -9.30 -23.44
CA VAL A 63 -25.24 -8.85 -22.23
C VAL A 63 -24.90 -7.38 -22.02
N THR A 64 -25.73 -6.50 -22.56
CA THR A 64 -25.80 -5.09 -22.24
C THR A 64 -27.00 -4.90 -21.33
N GLY A 65 -26.78 -4.63 -20.04
CA GLY A 65 -27.90 -4.27 -19.15
C GLY A 65 -27.70 -4.54 -17.66
N ILE A 66 -26.76 -5.40 -17.25
CA ILE A 66 -26.46 -5.56 -15.82
C ILE A 66 -25.63 -4.37 -15.35
N SER A 67 -26.13 -3.64 -14.36
CA SER A 67 -25.35 -2.58 -13.71
C SER A 67 -24.18 -3.17 -12.91
N ALA A 68 -23.12 -2.38 -12.70
CA ALA A 68 -22.01 -2.81 -11.85
C ALA A 68 -22.48 -3.23 -10.45
N LYS A 69 -23.46 -2.52 -9.89
CA LYS A 69 -24.09 -2.86 -8.60
C LYS A 69 -24.74 -4.25 -8.62
N GLU A 70 -25.57 -4.54 -9.62
CA GLU A 70 -26.25 -5.84 -9.74
C GLU A 70 -25.25 -6.98 -9.97
N LEU A 71 -24.24 -6.76 -10.81
CA LEU A 71 -23.15 -7.70 -11.02
C LEU A 71 -22.43 -8.04 -9.72
N LEU A 72 -22.02 -7.01 -8.98
CA LEU A 72 -21.31 -7.16 -7.70
C LEU A 72 -22.17 -7.91 -6.68
N CYS A 73 -23.44 -7.53 -6.50
CA CYS A 73 -24.36 -8.24 -5.60
C CYS A 73 -24.51 -9.73 -5.96
N ALA A 74 -24.68 -10.04 -7.26
CA ALA A 74 -24.83 -11.41 -7.72
C ALA A 74 -23.55 -12.24 -7.52
N ALA A 75 -22.38 -11.66 -7.80
CA ALA A 75 -21.09 -12.31 -7.62
C ALA A 75 -20.73 -12.51 -6.14
N ILE A 76 -21.00 -11.53 -5.27
CA ILE A 76 -20.84 -11.68 -3.80
C ILE A 76 -21.66 -12.86 -3.30
N LYS A 77 -22.94 -12.95 -3.70
CA LYS A 77 -23.82 -14.06 -3.30
C LYS A 77 -23.28 -15.42 -3.75
N ALA A 78 -22.69 -15.51 -4.94
CA ALA A 78 -22.15 -16.76 -5.47
C ALA A 78 -20.85 -17.24 -4.78
N ILE A 79 -20.08 -16.32 -4.19
CA ILE A 79 -18.79 -16.63 -3.55
C ILE A 79 -18.94 -16.95 -2.05
N ARG A 80 -19.95 -16.40 -1.37
CA ARG A 80 -20.16 -16.59 0.08
C ARG A 80 -20.28 -18.04 0.53
N GLU A 81 -20.74 -18.92 -0.35
CA GLU A 81 -20.92 -20.35 -0.07
C GLU A 81 -19.61 -21.16 -0.18
N VAL A 82 -18.46 -20.51 -0.40
CA VAL A 82 -17.17 -21.20 -0.54
C VAL A 82 -16.45 -21.29 0.80
N GLU A 83 -16.13 -22.51 1.21
CA GLU A 83 -15.41 -22.78 2.46
C GLU A 83 -13.88 -22.67 2.32
N ASN A 84 -13.32 -23.15 1.21
CA ASN A 84 -11.87 -23.29 1.03
C ASN A 84 -11.38 -22.61 -0.24
N ILE A 85 -10.32 -21.83 -0.10
CA ILE A 85 -9.80 -20.96 -1.15
C ILE A 85 -8.29 -21.10 -1.20
N GLN A 86 -7.75 -21.25 -2.40
CA GLN A 86 -6.34 -21.00 -2.68
C GLN A 86 -6.26 -19.95 -3.79
N MET A 87 -5.37 -18.99 -3.62
CA MET A 87 -5.19 -17.89 -4.53
C MET A 87 -3.71 -17.63 -4.71
N THR A 88 -3.32 -17.36 -5.96
CA THR A 88 -1.99 -16.85 -6.29
C THR A 88 -2.13 -15.40 -6.74
N ALA A 89 -1.38 -14.51 -6.11
CA ALA A 89 -1.32 -13.09 -6.47
C ALA A 89 0.13 -12.66 -6.73
N GLU A 90 0.38 -11.96 -7.82
CA GLU A 90 1.65 -11.33 -8.14
C GLU A 90 1.56 -9.84 -7.81
N ILE A 91 2.47 -9.34 -6.99
CA ILE A 91 2.41 -7.95 -6.50
C ILE A 91 3.77 -7.28 -6.62
N ARG A 92 3.83 -6.01 -7.06
CA ARG A 92 5.08 -5.24 -7.10
C ARG A 92 5.51 -4.81 -5.71
N THR A 93 6.48 -5.52 -5.13
CA THR A 93 6.90 -5.36 -3.74
C THR A 93 8.21 -6.10 -3.46
N ARG A 94 8.66 -6.16 -2.21
CA ARG A 94 9.87 -6.89 -1.77
C ARG A 94 9.52 -7.98 -0.77
N ALA A 95 10.15 -9.15 -0.91
CA ALA A 95 9.78 -10.36 -0.17
C ALA A 95 9.73 -10.20 1.37
N THR A 96 10.62 -9.40 1.96
CA THR A 96 10.71 -9.18 3.42
C THR A 96 9.98 -7.94 3.91
N GLU A 97 9.53 -7.06 3.01
CA GLU A 97 8.81 -5.83 3.37
C GLU A 97 7.41 -6.11 3.91
N ASN A 98 6.84 -5.11 4.60
CA ASN A 98 5.46 -5.18 5.10
C ASN A 98 4.47 -5.55 3.99
N PHE A 99 3.39 -6.25 4.34
CA PHE A 99 2.39 -6.70 3.37
C PHE A 99 1.70 -5.55 2.63
N SER A 100 1.55 -4.40 3.29
CA SER A 100 0.99 -3.17 2.72
C SER A 100 1.93 -2.43 1.76
N TYR A 101 3.22 -2.77 1.72
CA TYR A 101 4.19 -2.06 0.89
C TYR A 101 4.08 -2.48 -0.58
N ILE A 102 3.82 -1.50 -1.44
CA ILE A 102 3.79 -1.62 -2.90
C ILE A 102 4.63 -0.48 -3.48
N ASP A 103 5.45 -0.79 -4.48
CA ASP A 103 6.18 0.22 -5.25
C ASP A 103 6.08 -0.09 -6.74
N VAL A 104 5.70 0.90 -7.55
CA VAL A 104 5.57 0.77 -9.01
C VAL A 104 6.89 0.43 -9.71
N GLY A 105 8.03 0.68 -9.06
CA GLY A 105 9.37 0.38 -9.55
C GLY A 105 9.94 -0.96 -9.08
N ASP A 106 9.31 -1.65 -8.14
CA ASP A 106 9.73 -2.98 -7.69
C ASP A 106 9.20 -4.09 -8.65
N ASP A 107 9.86 -5.24 -8.62
CA ASP A 107 9.46 -6.43 -9.38
C ASP A 107 8.25 -7.14 -8.75
N PHE A 108 7.59 -8.00 -9.53
CA PHE A 108 6.52 -8.85 -9.03
C PHE A 108 7.06 -9.93 -8.09
N VAL A 109 6.41 -10.07 -6.93
CA VAL A 109 6.62 -11.13 -5.96
C VAL A 109 5.33 -11.94 -5.86
N SER A 110 5.47 -13.26 -5.96
CA SER A 110 4.37 -14.21 -5.83
C SER A 110 3.92 -14.35 -4.38
N HIS A 111 2.61 -14.26 -4.16
CA HIS A 111 1.94 -14.45 -2.89
C HIS A 111 1.00 -15.63 -3.01
N ARG A 112 1.14 -16.60 -2.10
CA ARG A 112 0.18 -17.69 -1.93
C ARG A 112 -0.74 -17.35 -0.78
N ILE A 113 -2.03 -17.26 -1.08
CA ILE A 113 -3.06 -16.94 -0.12
C ILE A 113 -3.96 -18.15 0.00
N SER A 114 -4.20 -18.61 1.22
CA SER A 114 -5.10 -19.71 1.44
C SER A 114 -6.01 -19.47 2.63
N ARG A 115 -7.25 -19.93 2.48
CA ARG A 115 -8.28 -19.94 3.51
C ARG A 115 -8.87 -21.33 3.57
N SER A 116 -9.07 -21.82 4.78
CA SER A 116 -9.76 -23.06 5.01
C SER A 116 -10.75 -22.95 6.14
N HIS A 117 -11.90 -23.58 5.95
CA HIS A 117 -12.87 -23.82 7.00
C HIS A 117 -12.82 -25.31 7.39
N VAL A 118 -12.33 -25.61 8.59
CA VAL A 118 -12.27 -26.97 9.15
C VAL A 118 -12.75 -26.91 10.59
N ASP A 119 -13.68 -27.80 10.95
CA ASP A 119 -14.23 -27.93 12.31
C ASP A 119 -14.77 -26.60 12.89
N SER A 120 -15.51 -25.84 12.07
CA SER A 120 -16.06 -24.51 12.42
C SER A 120 -15.03 -23.41 12.69
N ILE A 121 -13.75 -23.65 12.38
CA ILE A 121 -12.67 -22.67 12.53
C ILE A 121 -12.20 -22.23 11.15
N VAL A 122 -12.18 -20.92 10.92
CA VAL A 122 -11.56 -20.35 9.72
C VAL A 122 -10.09 -20.15 10.00
N ARG A 123 -9.24 -20.84 9.23
CA ARG A 123 -7.79 -20.60 9.24
C ARG A 123 -7.36 -20.01 7.91
N TRP A 124 -6.36 -19.15 7.95
CA TRP A 124 -5.82 -18.52 6.75
C TRP A 124 -4.30 -18.40 6.80
N ARG A 125 -3.69 -18.31 5.62
CA ARG A 125 -2.26 -18.08 5.45
C ARG A 125 -2.01 -17.17 4.25
N VAL A 126 -1.09 -16.23 4.43
CA VAL A 126 -0.56 -15.36 3.38
C VAL A 126 0.96 -15.54 3.35
N ASP A 127 1.48 -16.10 2.27
CA ASP A 127 2.90 -16.44 2.10
C ASP A 127 3.50 -15.66 0.94
N LYS A 128 4.43 -14.73 1.24
CA LYS A 128 5.19 -13.91 0.28
C LYS A 128 6.61 -14.45 0.06
N GLY A 129 6.91 -15.65 0.58
CA GLY A 129 8.25 -16.24 0.60
C GLY A 129 9.17 -15.66 1.69
N GLY A 130 9.42 -14.34 1.67
CA GLY A 130 10.30 -13.68 2.66
C GLY A 130 9.59 -13.28 3.96
N ARG A 131 8.26 -13.17 3.92
CA ARG A 131 7.39 -12.85 5.05
C ARG A 131 6.11 -13.67 4.94
N VAL A 132 5.64 -14.17 6.07
CA VAL A 132 4.43 -14.98 6.11
C VAL A 132 3.55 -14.48 7.25
N ALA A 133 2.23 -14.54 7.03
CA ALA A 133 1.25 -14.42 8.09
C ALA A 133 0.30 -15.61 8.07
N MET A 134 -0.15 -16.00 9.25
CA MET A 134 -1.12 -17.06 9.48
C MET A 134 -2.02 -16.63 10.63
N GLY A 135 -3.28 -17.01 10.58
CA GLY A 135 -4.16 -16.78 11.70
C GLY A 135 -5.47 -17.52 11.59
N ASP A 136 -6.30 -17.27 12.57
CA ASP A 136 -7.67 -17.74 12.65
C ASP A 136 -8.58 -16.62 13.20
N ASP A 137 -9.72 -16.99 13.77
CA ASP A 137 -10.68 -16.06 14.36
C ASP A 137 -10.18 -15.40 15.66
N SER A 138 -9.13 -15.94 16.28
CA SER A 138 -8.60 -15.48 17.57
C SER A 138 -7.19 -14.91 17.48
N ASP A 139 -6.31 -15.54 16.70
CA ASP A 139 -4.90 -15.24 16.73
C ASP A 139 -4.33 -14.90 15.36
N ILE A 140 -3.36 -13.99 15.34
CA ILE A 140 -2.63 -13.57 14.15
C ILE A 140 -1.14 -13.66 14.43
N TYR A 141 -0.46 -14.43 13.59
CA TYR A 141 0.98 -14.60 13.60
C TYR A 141 1.56 -14.03 12.31
N MET A 142 2.60 -13.23 12.42
CA MET A 142 3.39 -12.75 11.28
C MET A 142 4.86 -12.98 11.55
N TRP A 143 5.64 -13.44 10.59
CA TRP A 143 7.08 -13.57 10.76
C TRP A 143 7.86 -13.28 9.49
N VAL A 144 9.11 -12.87 9.69
CA VAL A 144 10.08 -12.67 8.62
C VAL A 144 10.97 -13.91 8.57
N VAL A 145 10.82 -14.69 7.49
CA VAL A 145 11.43 -16.01 7.33
C VAL A 145 12.95 -16.02 7.55
N PRO A 146 13.75 -15.13 6.94
CA PRO A 146 15.20 -15.14 7.14
C PRO A 146 15.65 -14.70 8.53
N LEU A 147 14.80 -13.97 9.27
CA LEU A 147 15.15 -13.41 10.58
C LEU A 147 14.74 -14.31 11.75
N LYS A 148 13.88 -15.31 11.51
CA LYS A 148 13.34 -16.20 12.57
C LYS A 148 12.70 -15.45 13.74
N ILE A 149 12.17 -14.26 13.45
CA ILE A 149 11.44 -13.42 14.40
C ILE A 149 10.04 -13.14 13.84
N GLY A 150 9.06 -13.12 14.73
CA GLY A 150 7.68 -12.83 14.41
C GLY A 150 6.95 -12.07 15.51
N TRP A 151 5.71 -11.77 15.21
CA TRP A 151 4.77 -11.05 16.05
C TRP A 151 3.50 -11.87 16.19
N HIS A 152 2.94 -11.89 17.40
CA HIS A 152 1.66 -12.47 17.71
C HIS A 152 0.71 -11.36 18.19
N SER A 153 -0.53 -11.35 17.70
CA SER A 153 -1.57 -10.38 18.09
C SER A 153 -2.97 -10.96 17.97
N GLY A 154 -3.95 -10.28 18.56
CA GLY A 154 -5.37 -10.60 18.36
C GLY A 154 -5.93 -10.16 17.00
N PRO A 155 -7.21 -10.42 16.73
CA PRO A 155 -7.82 -10.28 15.42
C PRO A 155 -8.03 -8.81 15.01
N ALA A 156 -8.08 -7.89 15.98
CA ALA A 156 -8.23 -6.46 15.76
C ALA A 156 -7.05 -5.83 14.98
N ASP A 157 -5.88 -6.48 14.98
CA ASP A 157 -4.68 -5.99 14.29
C ASP A 157 -4.54 -6.49 12.84
N ARG A 158 -5.49 -7.32 12.35
CA ARG A 158 -5.40 -7.98 11.02
C ARG A 158 -5.13 -7.01 9.88
N ASP A 159 -5.95 -5.98 9.75
CA ASP A 159 -5.87 -5.05 8.63
C ASP A 159 -4.59 -4.19 8.71
N LYS A 160 -4.15 -3.87 9.92
CA LYS A 160 -2.88 -3.17 10.15
C LYS A 160 -1.68 -4.02 9.75
N MET A 161 -1.73 -5.32 10.03
CA MET A 161 -0.65 -6.26 9.75
C MET A 161 -0.58 -6.66 8.27
N LEU A 162 -1.73 -6.92 7.64
CA LEU A 162 -1.81 -7.42 6.27
C LEU A 162 -2.01 -6.34 5.22
N GLY A 163 -2.48 -5.15 5.61
CA GLY A 163 -2.90 -4.13 4.66
C GLY A 163 -3.99 -4.66 3.72
N TYR A 164 -3.87 -4.34 2.43
CA TYR A 164 -4.83 -4.77 1.41
C TYR A 164 -4.90 -6.30 1.22
N LEU A 165 -3.90 -7.07 1.70
CA LEU A 165 -3.96 -8.53 1.63
C LEU A 165 -5.01 -9.12 2.57
N SER A 166 -5.49 -8.38 3.58
CA SER A 166 -6.60 -8.85 4.41
C SER A 166 -7.87 -9.04 3.58
N THR A 167 -8.11 -8.18 2.60
CA THR A 167 -9.22 -8.29 1.65
C THR A 167 -9.08 -9.49 0.73
N LEU A 168 -7.85 -9.90 0.38
CA LEU A 168 -7.62 -11.02 -0.55
C LEU A 168 -7.84 -12.41 0.09
N ILE A 169 -7.84 -12.52 1.42
CA ILE A 169 -8.15 -13.78 2.12
C ILE A 169 -9.57 -14.24 1.79
N ASN A 170 -10.49 -13.29 1.59
CA ASN A 170 -11.90 -13.50 1.30
C ASN A 170 -12.27 -12.84 -0.03
N PRO A 171 -12.31 -13.57 -1.16
CA PRO A 171 -12.62 -12.99 -2.48
C PRO A 171 -13.97 -12.25 -2.52
N GLU A 172 -14.94 -12.63 -1.69
CA GLU A 172 -16.18 -11.88 -1.48
C GLU A 172 -15.93 -10.47 -0.95
N HIS A 173 -14.96 -10.28 -0.05
CA HIS A 173 -14.61 -8.95 0.48
C HIS A 173 -14.00 -8.05 -0.59
N ILE A 174 -13.34 -8.61 -1.61
CA ILE A 174 -12.85 -7.84 -2.77
C ILE A 174 -14.06 -7.17 -3.46
N LEU A 175 -15.10 -7.95 -3.73
CA LEU A 175 -16.29 -7.46 -4.42
C LEU A 175 -17.18 -6.60 -3.51
N GLU A 176 -17.24 -6.89 -2.21
CA GLU A 176 -17.93 -6.04 -1.23
C GLU A 176 -17.29 -4.66 -1.11
N THR A 177 -15.95 -4.59 -1.14
CA THR A 177 -15.22 -3.31 -1.16
C THR A 177 -15.58 -2.51 -2.42
N GLU A 178 -15.67 -3.17 -3.58
CA GLU A 178 -16.12 -2.53 -4.81
C GLU A 178 -17.58 -2.10 -4.76
N LEU A 179 -18.46 -2.89 -4.15
CA LEU A 179 -19.86 -2.54 -4.00
C LEU A 179 -20.02 -1.31 -3.10
N GLN A 180 -19.29 -1.26 -1.98
CA GLN A 180 -19.28 -0.09 -1.10
C GLN A 180 -18.73 1.15 -1.83
N SER A 181 -17.65 1.00 -2.60
CA SER A 181 -17.13 2.08 -3.43
C SER A 181 -18.16 2.52 -4.49
N CYS A 182 -18.87 1.58 -5.12
CA CYS A 182 -19.89 1.86 -6.14
C CYS A 182 -21.08 2.64 -5.57
N LEU A 183 -21.39 2.45 -4.28
CA LEU A 183 -22.49 3.14 -3.59
C LEU A 183 -22.08 4.51 -3.04
N ASN A 184 -20.83 4.66 -2.61
CA ASN A 184 -20.39 5.81 -1.82
C ASN A 184 -19.43 6.76 -2.55
N ASP A 185 -18.69 6.28 -3.56
CA ASP A 185 -17.71 7.09 -4.31
C ASP A 185 -18.33 7.61 -5.61
N SER A 186 -18.86 8.84 -5.56
CA SER A 186 -19.40 9.54 -6.72
C SER A 186 -18.37 9.85 -7.81
N LYS A 187 -17.06 9.72 -7.52
CA LYS A 187 -15.97 9.97 -8.49
C LYS A 187 -15.49 8.71 -9.18
N ALA A 188 -15.82 7.53 -8.65
CA ALA A 188 -15.46 6.27 -9.28
C ALA A 188 -16.36 5.99 -10.49
N ARG A 189 -15.77 5.48 -11.57
CA ARG A 189 -16.49 5.07 -12.79
C ARG A 189 -16.38 3.57 -12.99
N TYR A 190 -17.51 2.94 -13.27
CA TYR A 190 -17.62 1.50 -13.47
C TYR A 190 -18.04 1.21 -14.92
N THR A 191 -17.43 0.19 -15.53
CA THR A 191 -17.86 -0.36 -16.83
C THR A 191 -18.02 -1.87 -16.72
N VAL A 192 -19.10 -2.39 -17.28
CA VAL A 192 -19.42 -3.82 -17.32
C VAL A 192 -19.55 -4.25 -18.76
N GLU A 193 -18.81 -5.28 -19.14
CA GLU A 193 -18.81 -5.82 -20.50
C GLU A 193 -18.81 -7.35 -20.43
N LYS A 194 -19.74 -8.01 -21.12
CA LYS A 194 -19.71 -9.47 -21.25
C LYS A 194 -18.98 -9.87 -22.53
N SER A 195 -17.99 -10.75 -22.39
CA SER A 195 -17.24 -11.34 -23.50
C SER A 195 -17.23 -12.85 -23.37
N GLY A 196 -17.94 -13.54 -24.27
CA GLY A 196 -18.05 -15.01 -24.24
C GLY A 196 -18.59 -15.55 -22.91
N LYS A 197 -17.76 -16.31 -22.20
CA LYS A 197 -18.09 -16.94 -20.90
C LYS A 197 -17.73 -16.05 -19.69
N GLU A 198 -17.28 -14.82 -19.91
CA GLU A 198 -16.83 -13.93 -18.85
C GLU A 198 -17.59 -12.61 -18.85
N ILE A 199 -17.78 -12.05 -17.66
CA ILE A 199 -18.25 -10.69 -17.43
C ILE A 199 -17.06 -9.91 -16.86
N HIS A 200 -16.64 -8.86 -17.56
CA HIS A 200 -15.57 -7.99 -17.16
C HIS A 200 -16.12 -6.75 -16.47
N LEU A 201 -15.64 -6.47 -15.26
CA LEU A 201 -15.87 -5.23 -14.55
C LEU A 201 -14.58 -4.42 -14.55
N THR A 202 -14.62 -3.17 -15.01
CA THR A 202 -13.50 -2.23 -14.85
C THR A 202 -13.93 -1.04 -14.01
N VAL A 203 -13.10 -0.69 -13.04
CA VAL A 203 -13.31 0.42 -12.12
C VAL A 203 -12.18 1.42 -12.28
N TYR A 204 -12.53 2.68 -12.46
CA TYR A 204 -11.59 3.80 -12.54
C TYR A 204 -11.81 4.67 -11.31
N ALA A 205 -10.76 4.83 -10.49
CA ALA A 205 -10.83 5.61 -9.26
C ALA A 205 -9.76 6.70 -9.24
N GLU A 206 -10.16 7.88 -8.75
CA GLU A 206 -9.24 8.98 -8.45
C GLU A 206 -8.58 8.78 -7.07
N PRO A 207 -7.41 9.40 -6.83
CA PRO A 207 -6.77 9.37 -5.52
C PRO A 207 -7.71 9.81 -4.40
N GLN A 208 -7.82 9.01 -3.34
CA GLN A 208 -8.58 9.34 -2.14
C GLN A 208 -7.71 10.12 -1.14
N GLY A 209 -8.23 11.21 -0.61
CA GLY A 209 -7.56 12.03 0.41
C GLY A 209 -7.23 13.44 -0.05
N ASN A 210 -6.54 14.18 0.83
CA ASN A 210 -6.12 15.55 0.56
C ASN A 210 -4.65 15.58 0.12
N PHE A 211 -4.41 16.02 -1.11
CA PHE A 211 -3.07 16.09 -1.70
C PHE A 211 -2.62 17.51 -2.02
N ARG A 212 -3.13 18.53 -1.30
CA ARG A 212 -2.56 19.89 -1.37
C ARG A 212 -1.05 19.88 -1.15
N ASN A 213 -0.59 19.03 -0.23
CA ASN A 213 0.78 18.55 -0.19
C ASN A 213 0.80 17.10 -0.77
N PRO A 214 1.62 16.82 -1.80
CA PRO A 214 1.59 15.52 -2.50
C PRO A 214 2.40 14.42 -1.78
N TYR A 215 2.89 14.62 -0.56
CA TYR A 215 3.76 13.68 0.15
C TYR A 215 3.26 12.21 0.15
N ARG A 216 1.96 11.96 0.33
CA ARG A 216 1.34 10.62 0.32
C ARG A 216 0.75 10.22 -1.02
N LEU A 217 0.74 11.10 -2.01
CA LEU A 217 0.16 10.80 -3.32
C LEU A 217 0.93 9.65 -3.98
N ASN A 218 0.20 8.65 -4.45
CA ASN A 218 0.74 7.43 -5.04
C ASN A 218 1.56 6.52 -4.10
N THR A 219 1.42 6.67 -2.78
CA THR A 219 2.10 5.80 -1.80
C THR A 219 1.29 4.55 -1.44
N THR A 220 -0.02 4.54 -1.75
CA THR A 220 -0.92 3.39 -1.61
C THR A 220 -1.85 3.32 -2.81
N ILE A 221 -2.50 2.17 -3.06
CA ILE A 221 -3.49 2.03 -4.14
C ILE A 221 -4.61 3.06 -4.00
N GLU A 222 -5.18 3.24 -2.80
CA GLU A 222 -6.28 4.18 -2.55
C GLU A 222 -5.85 5.65 -2.75
N GLU A 223 -4.61 5.98 -2.39
CA GLU A 223 -4.03 7.32 -2.56
C GLU A 223 -3.43 7.52 -3.98
N SER A 224 -3.73 6.62 -4.91
CA SER A 224 -3.32 6.67 -6.31
C SER A 224 -4.53 6.77 -7.23
N ARG A 225 -4.34 7.37 -8.41
CA ARG A 225 -5.25 7.09 -9.53
C ARG A 225 -5.05 5.63 -9.90
N ASN A 226 -6.11 4.85 -9.91
CA ASN A 226 -5.99 3.43 -10.15
C ASN A 226 -7.13 2.89 -11.02
N ILE A 227 -6.82 1.79 -11.71
CA ILE A 227 -7.74 1.05 -12.56
C ILE A 227 -7.77 -0.37 -12.02
N ARG A 228 -8.97 -0.85 -11.65
CA ARG A 228 -9.18 -2.20 -11.13
C ARG A 228 -10.01 -2.98 -12.13
N ARG A 229 -9.58 -4.18 -12.48
CA ARG A 229 -10.26 -5.04 -13.45
C ARG A 229 -10.57 -6.37 -12.82
N TYR A 230 -11.75 -6.88 -13.11
CA TYR A 230 -12.23 -8.16 -12.61
C TYR A 230 -12.78 -8.96 -13.79
N ALA A 231 -12.46 -10.24 -13.85
CA ALA A 231 -13.11 -11.19 -14.75
C ALA A 231 -13.95 -12.15 -13.90
N ILE A 232 -15.24 -12.21 -14.19
CA ILE A 232 -16.22 -13.03 -13.46
C ILE A 232 -16.75 -14.07 -14.43
N ASP A 233 -16.82 -15.32 -14.01
CA ASP A 233 -17.41 -16.39 -14.80
C ASP A 233 -18.92 -16.16 -14.97
N ALA A 234 -19.40 -16.09 -16.20
CA ALA A 234 -20.79 -15.71 -16.48
C ALA A 234 -21.82 -16.79 -16.10
N ALA A 235 -21.40 -18.04 -15.89
CA ALA A 235 -22.29 -19.15 -15.53
C ALA A 235 -22.38 -19.33 -14.01
N THR A 236 -21.26 -19.25 -13.32
CA THR A 236 -21.13 -19.48 -11.88
C THR A 236 -21.12 -18.20 -11.05
N MET A 237 -20.93 -17.04 -11.70
CA MET A 237 -20.75 -15.72 -11.05
C MET A 237 -19.55 -15.64 -10.10
N ARG A 238 -18.60 -16.58 -10.19
CA ARG A 238 -17.38 -16.59 -9.37
C ARG A 238 -16.30 -15.70 -9.99
N LEU A 239 -15.50 -15.06 -9.14
CA LEU A 239 -14.34 -14.28 -9.57
C LEU A 239 -13.26 -15.22 -10.14
N LYS A 240 -12.81 -14.98 -11.36
CA LYS A 240 -11.72 -15.75 -11.98
C LYS A 240 -10.36 -15.08 -11.81
N SER A 241 -10.33 -13.77 -11.96
CA SER A 241 -9.10 -12.97 -11.83
C SER A 241 -9.44 -11.53 -11.44
N ALA A 242 -8.50 -10.86 -10.80
CA ALA A 242 -8.54 -9.42 -10.59
C ALA A 242 -7.16 -8.81 -10.83
N SER A 243 -7.11 -7.55 -11.29
CA SER A 243 -5.87 -6.78 -11.37
C SER A 243 -6.08 -5.35 -10.92
N VAL A 244 -5.02 -4.74 -10.41
CA VAL A 244 -4.96 -3.34 -10.02
C VAL A 244 -3.76 -2.71 -10.70
N SER A 245 -4.01 -1.59 -11.38
CA SER A 245 -2.99 -0.75 -11.98
C SER A 245 -3.02 0.64 -11.39
N ILE A 246 -1.84 1.21 -11.13
CA ILE A 246 -1.67 2.61 -10.75
C ILE A 246 -1.37 3.43 -12.01
N VAL A 247 -2.03 4.56 -12.16
CA VAL A 247 -1.77 5.50 -13.26
C VAL A 247 -0.79 6.57 -12.75
N LYS A 248 0.48 6.43 -13.13
CA LYS A 248 1.55 7.38 -12.78
C LYS A 248 2.09 8.02 -14.04
N GLU A 249 2.11 9.36 -14.07
CA GLU A 249 2.61 10.15 -15.22
C GLU A 249 1.95 9.77 -16.56
N GLY A 250 0.65 9.43 -16.51
CA GLY A 250 -0.13 9.01 -17.68
C GLY A 250 0.13 7.58 -18.15
N LYS A 251 1.02 6.83 -17.47
CA LYS A 251 1.25 5.41 -17.74
C LYS A 251 0.48 4.57 -16.74
N GLU A 252 -0.20 3.58 -17.27
CA GLU A 252 -0.79 2.51 -16.48
C GLU A 252 0.28 1.49 -16.10
N ILE A 253 0.47 1.26 -14.80
CA ILE A 253 1.44 0.31 -14.27
C ILE A 253 0.69 -0.70 -13.42
N GLU A 254 0.61 -1.94 -13.87
CA GLU A 254 0.03 -3.03 -13.09
C GLU A 254 0.90 -3.31 -11.85
N VAL A 255 0.27 -3.25 -10.67
CA VAL A 255 0.94 -3.44 -9.37
C VAL A 255 0.46 -4.67 -8.62
N LEU A 256 -0.70 -5.21 -8.99
CA LEU A 256 -1.29 -6.41 -8.41
C LEU A 256 -2.05 -7.15 -9.50
N LYS A 257 -1.84 -8.46 -9.60
CA LYS A 257 -2.69 -9.36 -10.38
C LYS A 257 -2.93 -10.66 -9.62
N ILE A 258 -4.17 -11.11 -9.61
CA ILE A 258 -4.55 -12.43 -9.15
C ILE A 258 -4.54 -13.33 -10.39
N THR A 259 -3.62 -14.29 -10.42
CA THR A 259 -3.43 -15.16 -11.59
C THR A 259 -4.31 -16.40 -11.52
N ASP A 260 -4.61 -16.88 -10.31
CA ASP A 260 -5.34 -18.12 -10.07
C ASP A 260 -6.18 -18.01 -8.82
N ILE A 261 -7.44 -18.47 -8.91
CA ILE A 261 -8.34 -18.64 -7.77
C ILE A 261 -8.93 -20.05 -7.85
N LEU A 262 -8.57 -20.89 -6.89
CA LEU A 262 -9.11 -22.23 -6.72
C LEU A 262 -10.12 -22.22 -5.59
N TYR A 263 -11.38 -22.41 -5.96
CA TYR A 263 -12.48 -22.66 -5.04
C TYR A 263 -12.49 -24.18 -4.73
N ALA A 264 -11.76 -24.58 -3.69
CA ALA A 264 -11.45 -25.98 -3.41
C ALA A 264 -12.59 -26.72 -2.69
N ALA A 265 -12.60 -28.05 -2.83
CA ALA A 265 -13.45 -28.94 -2.03
C ALA A 265 -13.00 -28.96 -0.55
N SER A 266 -13.84 -29.51 0.32
CA SER A 266 -13.61 -29.61 1.78
C SER A 266 -12.30 -30.31 2.14
N GLY A 267 -11.67 -29.90 3.25
CA GLY A 267 -10.53 -30.61 3.87
C GLY A 267 -9.12 -30.12 3.50
N TYR A 268 -8.97 -28.95 2.88
CA TYR A 268 -7.66 -28.33 2.71
C TYR A 268 -7.07 -27.89 4.06
N SER A 269 -5.74 -27.86 4.20
CA SER A 269 -5.06 -27.35 5.40
C SER A 269 -4.12 -26.22 5.03
N VAL A 270 -4.22 -25.09 5.76
CA VAL A 270 -3.41 -23.88 5.54
C VAL A 270 -1.98 -23.99 6.10
N GLY A 271 -1.59 -25.16 6.61
CA GLY A 271 -0.29 -25.43 7.24
C GLY A 271 -0.27 -25.14 8.73
N THR A 272 0.92 -25.25 9.34
CA THR A 272 1.13 -25.04 10.79
C THR A 272 2.14 -23.92 11.06
N LEU A 273 2.14 -23.42 12.30
CA LEU A 273 3.12 -22.44 12.75
C LEU A 273 4.54 -23.06 12.79
N PRO A 274 5.57 -22.29 12.41
CA PRO A 274 6.95 -22.74 12.50
C PRO A 274 7.38 -22.86 13.97
N LYS A 275 8.12 -23.92 14.30
CA LYS A 275 8.64 -24.18 15.66
C LYS A 275 9.90 -23.37 16.00
N ASP A 276 10.59 -22.86 14.99
CA ASP A 276 11.91 -22.22 15.07
C ASP A 276 11.84 -20.69 15.00
N VAL A 277 10.66 -20.09 15.10
CA VAL A 277 10.46 -18.64 15.08
C VAL A 277 10.17 -18.14 16.49
N HIS A 278 10.87 -17.08 16.90
CA HIS A 278 10.58 -16.37 18.15
C HIS A 278 9.47 -15.34 17.93
N PHE A 279 8.30 -15.57 18.53
CA PHE A 279 7.17 -14.65 18.47
C PHE A 279 7.17 -13.68 19.64
N VAL A 280 7.06 -12.39 19.32
CA VAL A 280 6.91 -11.31 20.29
C VAL A 280 5.43 -10.95 20.40
N GLU A 281 4.90 -10.95 21.61
CA GLU A 281 3.54 -10.52 21.90
C GLU A 281 3.35 -9.02 21.61
N VAL A 282 2.49 -8.72 20.64
CA VAL A 282 2.02 -7.38 20.37
C VAL A 282 0.87 -7.11 21.32
N THR A 283 1.21 -6.56 22.48
CA THR A 283 0.21 -5.91 23.32
C THR A 283 -0.26 -4.65 22.61
N SER A 284 -1.47 -4.69 22.06
CA SER A 284 -2.22 -3.56 21.54
C SER A 284 -2.69 -2.63 22.66
N GLY A 285 -1.78 -2.29 23.57
CA GLY A 285 -2.01 -1.29 24.60
C GLY A 285 -2.27 0.06 23.92
N LYS A 286 -3.46 0.63 24.13
CA LYS A 286 -3.73 2.04 23.79
C LYS A 286 -2.71 2.89 24.56
N VAL A 287 -1.69 3.38 23.87
CA VAL A 287 -0.73 4.27 24.51
C VAL A 287 -1.42 5.60 24.84
N PRO A 288 -1.19 6.18 26.03
CA PRO A 288 -1.90 7.37 26.49
C PRO A 288 -1.79 8.59 25.55
N GLY A 289 -0.70 8.69 24.80
CA GLY A 289 -0.36 9.84 23.98
C GLY A 289 0.09 11.06 24.79
N LEU A 290 0.56 12.08 24.08
CA LEU A 290 0.90 13.40 24.64
C LEU A 290 -0.26 14.36 24.44
N THR A 291 -0.85 14.84 25.53
CA THR A 291 -1.96 15.79 25.53
C THR A 291 -1.46 17.23 25.73
N GLY A 292 -2.27 18.22 25.36
CA GLY A 292 -1.97 19.65 25.60
C GLY A 292 -0.88 20.26 24.73
N ALA A 293 -0.31 19.51 23.78
CA ALA A 293 0.71 19.97 22.85
C ALA A 293 0.17 20.13 21.43
N SER A 294 0.72 21.08 20.67
CA SER A 294 0.63 21.10 19.21
C SER A 294 1.39 19.90 18.59
N ALA A 295 1.16 19.61 17.31
CA ALA A 295 1.88 18.54 16.62
C ALA A 295 3.40 18.80 16.59
N MET A 296 3.82 20.06 16.43
CA MET A 296 5.23 20.44 16.42
C MET A 296 5.89 20.25 17.80
N GLU A 297 5.21 20.64 18.88
CA GLU A 297 5.69 20.44 20.25
C GLU A 297 5.75 18.95 20.60
N ALA A 298 4.70 18.20 20.25
CA ALA A 298 4.68 16.76 20.45
C ALA A 298 5.84 16.07 19.72
N ALA A 299 6.07 16.41 18.45
CA ALA A 299 7.21 15.90 17.69
C ALA A 299 8.55 16.23 18.36
N SER A 300 8.72 17.47 18.82
CA SER A 300 9.96 17.92 19.50
C SER A 300 10.21 17.13 20.79
N VAL A 301 9.18 16.93 21.61
CA VAL A 301 9.26 16.15 22.86
C VAL A 301 9.60 14.69 22.57
N ILE A 302 8.91 14.06 21.61
CA ILE A 302 9.13 12.66 21.24
C ILE A 302 10.53 12.44 20.69
N LEU A 303 10.96 13.26 19.73
CA LEU A 303 12.25 13.11 19.06
C LEU A 303 13.42 13.41 20.02
N SER A 304 13.26 14.37 20.94
CA SER A 304 14.28 14.66 21.97
C SER A 304 14.43 13.50 22.97
N ALA A 305 13.38 12.70 23.18
CA ALA A 305 13.43 11.56 24.08
C ALA A 305 14.38 10.45 23.62
N PHE A 306 14.81 10.44 22.34
CA PHE A 306 15.76 9.46 21.83
C PHE A 306 17.19 9.64 22.35
N LYS A 307 17.58 10.86 22.73
CA LYS A 307 18.93 11.17 23.24
C LYS A 307 19.32 10.27 24.41
N ASP A 308 18.47 10.22 25.42
CA ASP A 308 18.68 9.42 26.63
C ASP A 308 17.76 8.19 26.70
N TRP A 309 17.06 7.89 25.62
CA TRP A 309 16.04 6.85 25.55
C TRP A 309 15.01 6.97 26.71
N ASN A 310 14.36 8.13 26.81
CA ASN A 310 13.42 8.42 27.89
C ASN A 310 12.12 7.61 27.73
N SER A 311 12.08 6.44 28.36
CA SER A 311 10.95 5.51 28.31
C SER A 311 9.65 6.10 28.85
N ARG A 312 9.70 7.07 29.78
CA ARG A 312 8.49 7.74 30.31
C ARG A 312 7.75 8.53 29.22
N ILE A 313 8.46 8.98 28.19
CA ILE A 313 7.88 9.64 27.03
C ILE A 313 7.60 8.61 25.94
N LEU A 314 8.60 7.81 25.56
CA LEU A 314 8.49 6.90 24.42
C LEU A 314 7.40 5.84 24.61
N ASP A 315 7.25 5.27 25.79
CA ASP A 315 6.23 4.24 26.09
C ASP A 315 4.80 4.84 26.13
N ARG A 316 4.67 6.18 26.16
CA ARG A 316 3.38 6.87 26.06
C ARG A 316 2.94 7.13 24.62
N VAL A 317 3.84 7.09 23.66
CA VAL A 317 3.56 7.46 22.27
C VAL A 317 3.81 6.35 21.27
N ILE A 318 4.58 5.33 21.66
CA ILE A 318 4.90 4.14 20.88
C ILE A 318 4.68 2.92 21.78
N ALA A 319 4.08 1.85 21.26
CA ALA A 319 3.91 0.63 22.03
C ALA A 319 5.29 0.11 22.52
N PRO A 320 5.47 -0.22 23.82
CA PRO A 320 6.78 -0.58 24.37
C PRO A 320 7.44 -1.79 23.70
N SER A 321 6.64 -2.76 23.26
CA SER A 321 7.12 -3.93 22.50
C SER A 321 7.76 -3.51 21.16
N ILE A 322 7.21 -2.49 20.51
CA ILE A 322 7.71 -1.94 19.24
C ILE A 322 8.90 -1.01 19.48
N SER A 323 8.81 -0.08 20.42
CA SER A 323 9.86 0.93 20.65
C SER A 323 11.21 0.28 20.96
N LYS A 324 11.21 -0.73 21.85
CA LYS A 324 12.43 -1.43 22.27
C LYS A 324 12.98 -2.36 21.19
N ALA A 325 12.11 -3.12 20.52
CA ALA A 325 12.55 -4.10 19.54
C ALA A 325 12.95 -3.48 18.19
N ALA A 326 12.25 -2.44 17.73
CA ALA A 326 12.43 -1.89 16.38
C ALA A 326 13.28 -0.61 16.33
N TYR A 327 13.19 0.26 17.34
CA TYR A 327 13.75 1.61 17.24
C TYR A 327 14.98 1.86 18.12
N ARG A 328 15.13 1.13 19.23
CA ARG A 328 16.19 1.41 20.20
C ARG A 328 17.59 1.38 19.63
N GLN A 329 17.93 0.34 18.87
CA GLN A 329 19.27 0.22 18.29
C GLN A 329 19.62 1.37 17.35
N ARG A 330 18.64 1.87 16.60
CA ARG A 330 18.83 2.91 15.58
C ARG A 330 18.84 4.32 16.18
N PHE A 331 17.93 4.60 17.11
CA PHE A 331 17.68 5.96 17.58
C PHE A 331 18.27 6.28 18.95
N MET A 332 18.77 5.31 19.71
CA MET A 332 19.42 5.61 20.99
C MET A 332 20.60 6.56 20.79
N ALA A 333 20.67 7.61 21.61
CA ALA A 333 21.65 8.70 21.51
C ALA A 333 21.50 9.58 20.25
N ALA A 334 20.35 9.53 19.57
CA ALA A 334 20.04 10.49 18.52
C ALA A 334 19.68 11.87 19.12
N GLU A 335 20.21 12.93 18.51
CA GLU A 335 19.96 14.31 18.91
C GLU A 335 19.02 15.00 17.93
N LEU A 336 18.01 15.69 18.46
CA LEU A 336 17.12 16.52 17.66
C LEU A 336 17.86 17.77 17.17
N VAL A 337 17.89 17.97 15.85
CA VAL A 337 18.49 19.14 15.21
C VAL A 337 17.43 20.17 14.87
N SER A 338 16.30 19.75 14.29
CA SER A 338 15.24 20.68 13.88
C SER A 338 13.89 19.99 13.73
N VAL A 339 12.81 20.76 13.91
CA VAL A 339 11.44 20.38 13.57
C VAL A 339 10.84 21.44 12.65
N GLY A 340 10.13 21.01 11.61
CA GLY A 340 9.51 21.86 10.60
C GLY A 340 8.01 22.03 10.79
N GLN A 341 7.40 22.86 9.92
CA GLN A 341 5.96 23.14 9.97
C GLN A 341 5.12 21.89 9.67
N PRO A 342 4.11 21.57 10.49
CA PRO A 342 3.25 20.42 10.26
C PRO A 342 2.41 20.58 8.98
N PHE A 343 2.14 19.46 8.31
CA PHE A 343 1.26 19.43 7.14
C PHE A 343 0.41 18.15 7.12
N HIS A 344 -0.61 18.15 6.26
CA HIS A 344 -1.47 16.99 6.02
C HIS A 344 -1.31 16.53 4.58
N SER A 345 -1.35 15.21 4.38
CA SER A 345 -1.30 14.60 3.05
C SER A 345 -1.95 13.21 3.11
N GLY A 346 -2.76 12.86 2.11
CA GLY A 346 -3.38 11.55 2.03
C GLY A 346 -4.77 11.44 2.64
N LYS A 347 -5.22 10.20 2.82
CA LYS A 347 -6.55 9.84 3.37
C LYS A 347 -6.54 9.74 4.89
N ALA A 348 -5.42 9.30 5.47
CA ALA A 348 -5.28 9.13 6.91
C ALA A 348 -5.33 10.47 7.65
N ALA A 349 -5.87 10.45 8.88
CA ALA A 349 -5.94 11.62 9.77
C ALA A 349 -4.59 11.99 10.42
N SER A 350 -3.48 11.55 9.83
CA SER A 350 -2.14 11.77 10.37
C SER A 350 -1.64 13.17 10.00
N THR A 351 -1.04 13.84 10.99
CA THR A 351 -0.29 15.08 10.81
C THR A 351 1.19 14.73 10.65
N TYR A 352 1.80 15.22 9.57
CA TYR A 352 3.22 15.00 9.28
C TYR A 352 4.04 16.18 9.75
N VAL A 353 5.10 15.91 10.50
CA VAL A 353 6.02 16.93 11.02
C VAL A 353 7.42 16.65 10.49
N PRO A 354 7.96 17.48 9.57
CA PRO A 354 9.34 17.36 9.12
C PRO A 354 10.32 17.44 10.30
N TYR A 355 11.36 16.63 10.30
CA TYR A 355 12.41 16.70 11.31
C TYR A 355 13.79 16.36 10.75
N THR A 356 14.80 16.80 11.50
CA THR A 356 16.19 16.37 11.32
C THR A 356 16.71 15.79 12.64
N LEU A 357 17.20 14.56 12.62
CA LEU A 357 17.94 13.94 13.72
C LEU A 357 19.41 13.76 13.34
N ARG A 358 20.31 13.94 14.31
CA ARG A 358 21.69 13.47 14.23
C ARG A 358 21.79 12.15 14.98
N LEU A 359 22.18 11.07 14.30
CA LEU A 359 22.38 9.77 14.91
C LEU A 359 23.69 9.69 15.70
N ARG A 360 23.85 8.60 16.46
CA ARG A 360 25.05 8.32 17.26
C ARG A 360 26.34 8.29 16.44
N ASP A 361 26.27 7.86 15.19
CA ASP A 361 27.41 7.85 14.26
C ASP A 361 27.69 9.22 13.60
N GLY A 362 26.93 10.25 13.97
CA GLY A 362 27.03 11.61 13.43
C GLY A 362 26.24 11.83 12.13
N SER A 363 25.65 10.79 11.54
CA SER A 363 24.84 10.93 10.33
C SER A 363 23.57 11.73 10.58
N LEU A 364 23.11 12.46 9.55
CA LEU A 364 21.86 13.22 9.61
C LEU A 364 20.75 12.44 8.90
N ILE A 365 19.61 12.30 9.57
CA ILE A 365 18.38 11.81 8.98
C ILE A 365 17.42 12.98 8.82
N HIS A 366 16.87 13.13 7.61
CA HIS A 366 15.76 14.02 7.32
C HIS A 366 14.52 13.17 7.00
N HIS A 367 13.44 13.36 7.75
CA HIS A 367 12.21 12.59 7.54
C HIS A 367 10.98 13.40 7.98
N ASN A 368 9.79 12.85 7.78
CA ASN A 368 8.54 13.35 8.36
C ASN A 368 8.03 12.37 9.41
N LEU A 369 7.86 12.83 10.65
CA LEU A 369 7.21 12.07 11.72
C LEU A 369 5.70 12.09 11.47
N ALA A 370 5.06 10.93 11.41
CA ALA A 370 3.61 10.82 11.31
C ALA A 370 3.01 10.75 12.72
N LEU A 371 2.18 11.73 13.06
CA LEU A 371 1.48 11.81 14.34
C LEU A 371 -0.03 11.67 14.14
N ARG A 372 -0.69 10.96 15.04
CA ARG A 372 -2.14 10.78 15.06
C ARG A 372 -2.65 11.09 16.47
N LYS A 373 -3.88 11.57 16.60
CA LYS A 373 -4.56 11.62 17.90
C LYS A 373 -5.21 10.28 18.22
N ASN A 374 -5.05 9.79 19.44
CA ASN A 374 -5.84 8.67 19.95
C ASN A 374 -7.23 9.14 20.40
N ASP A 375 -8.08 8.20 20.85
CA ASP A 375 -9.44 8.50 21.33
C ASP A 375 -9.46 9.52 22.48
N GLY A 376 -8.40 9.57 23.29
CA GLY A 376 -8.21 10.54 24.36
C GLY A 376 -7.65 11.90 23.91
N GLY A 377 -7.51 12.13 22.61
CA GLY A 377 -6.99 13.36 22.01
C GLY A 377 -5.47 13.56 22.16
N GLY A 378 -4.75 12.56 22.69
CA GLY A 378 -3.29 12.59 22.85
C GLY A 378 -2.56 12.19 21.56
N TRP A 379 -1.45 12.85 21.28
CA TRP A 379 -0.59 12.54 20.13
C TRP A 379 0.17 11.22 20.34
N VAL A 380 0.09 10.35 19.35
CA VAL A 380 0.81 9.07 19.28
C VAL A 380 1.59 9.00 17.96
N VAL A 381 2.66 8.23 17.95
CA VAL A 381 3.45 7.99 16.73
C VAL A 381 2.71 6.96 15.87
N ASP A 382 2.54 7.31 14.60
CA ASP A 382 1.86 6.48 13.59
C ASP A 382 2.82 5.99 12.50
N GLY A 383 4.06 6.50 12.50
CA GLY A 383 5.12 6.11 11.58
C GLY A 383 6.16 7.21 11.38
N GLY A 384 7.07 7.00 10.43
CA GLY A 384 8.09 8.01 10.07
C GLY A 384 9.27 8.11 11.04
N LEU A 385 9.51 7.03 11.78
CA LEU A 385 10.73 6.80 12.55
C LEU A 385 11.65 5.88 11.74
#